data_AF-A0A2I0PV35-F1
#
_entry.id   AF-A0A2I0PV35-F1
#
_cell.length_a   1.000
_cell.length_b   1.000
_cell.length_c   1.000
_cell.angle_alpha   90.00
_cell.angle_beta   90.00
_cell.angle_gamma   90.00
#
_symmetry.space_group_name_H-M   'P 1'
#
loop_
_entity.id
_entity.type
_entity.pdbx_description
1 polymer ?
#
loop_
_entity_poly.entity_id
_entity_poly.type
_entity_poly.pdbx_seq_one_letter_code
_entity_poly.pdbx_strand_id
1 'polypeptide(L)'
;MQKFFLRPFFLSFTIGIPFCIFKLLFGISILRAAPGENALFLGFGWLVTIWACTDLLMNITKSGLDLFHLPAHFEYCTIAQVGRIVSRPMVFLAFDTLLSFLIICLMLWSGWIATLSPVEIILWYIATTLNLVSLSLVSLYNEMRKA
;
A
#
# COMPACT_ATOMS: atom_id res chain seq x y z
N MET A 1 25.69 -3.40 5.77
CA MET A 1 24.66 -2.51 5.14
C MET A 1 24.08 -3.04 3.82
N GLN A 2 24.76 -3.90 3.07
CA GLN A 2 24.43 -4.32 1.68
C GLN A 2 23.13 -5.12 1.46
N LYS A 3 22.27 -5.36 2.46
CA LYS A 3 20.95 -6.01 2.25
C LYS A 3 19.79 -5.22 2.86
N PHE A 4 20.06 -4.03 3.40
CA PHE A 4 19.07 -3.26 4.17
C PHE A 4 17.87 -2.82 3.30
N PHE A 5 18.12 -2.27 2.12
CA PHE A 5 17.07 -1.80 1.18
C PHE A 5 16.21 -2.93 0.59
N LEU A 6 16.68 -4.17 0.68
CA LEU A 6 15.96 -5.36 0.20
C LEU A 6 15.39 -6.18 1.35
N ARG A 7 15.59 -5.72 2.60
CA ARG A 7 15.11 -6.42 3.77
C ARG A 7 13.58 -6.35 3.79
N PRO A 8 12.86 -7.45 4.09
CA PRO A 8 11.41 -7.44 4.16
C PRO A 8 10.84 -6.33 5.04
N PHE A 9 11.50 -6.02 6.16
CA PHE A 9 11.16 -4.86 6.99
C PHE A 9 11.19 -3.54 6.23
N PHE A 10 12.28 -3.21 5.51
CA PHE A 10 12.39 -1.94 4.79
C PHE A 10 11.30 -1.86 3.71
N LEU A 11 11.18 -2.89 2.88
CA LEU A 11 10.19 -2.92 1.80
C LEU A 11 8.76 -2.80 2.32
N SER A 12 8.41 -3.53 3.38
CA SER A 12 7.08 -3.47 3.97
C SER A 12 6.82 -2.12 4.64
N PHE A 13 7.78 -1.60 5.40
CA PHE A 13 7.62 -0.35 6.15
C PHE A 13 7.59 0.89 5.26
N THR A 14 8.40 0.94 4.20
CA THR A 14 8.57 2.15 3.40
C THR A 14 7.89 2.09 2.02
N ILE A 15 7.45 0.91 1.57
CA ILE A 15 6.71 0.76 0.31
C ILE A 15 5.31 0.20 0.59
N GLY A 16 5.21 -0.92 1.32
CA GLY A 16 3.95 -1.60 1.61
C GLY A 16 2.97 -0.76 2.44
N ILE A 17 3.37 -0.31 3.63
CA ILE A 17 2.52 0.50 4.52
C ILE A 17 2.03 1.77 3.82
N PRO A 18 2.86 2.54 3.10
CA PRO A 18 2.36 3.66 2.29
C PRO A 18 1.27 3.30 1.28
N PHE A 19 1.40 2.18 0.56
CA PHE A 19 0.34 1.73 -0.34
C PHE A 19 -0.96 1.43 0.41
N CYS A 20 -0.88 0.82 1.58
CA CYS A 20 -2.07 0.61 2.43
C CYS A 20 -2.69 1.93 2.89
N ILE A 21 -1.87 2.94 3.25
CA ILE A 21 -2.35 4.28 3.63
C ILE A 21 -3.10 4.92 2.46
N PHE A 22 -2.58 4.86 1.23
CA PHE A 22 -3.28 5.41 0.07
C PHE A 22 -4.64 4.75 -0.17
N LYS A 23 -4.71 3.41 -0.09
CA LYS A 23 -5.98 2.67 -0.20
C LYS A 23 -6.96 3.08 0.91
N LEU A 24 -6.49 3.21 2.14
CA LEU A 24 -7.31 3.58 3.30
C LEU A 24 -7.89 4.99 3.16
N LEU A 25 -7.05 5.97 2.85
CA LEU A 25 -7.48 7.35 2.67
C LEU A 25 -8.46 7.50 1.50
N PHE A 26 -8.25 6.74 0.43
CA PHE A 26 -9.19 6.69 -0.68
C PHE A 26 -10.53 6.06 -0.28
N GLY A 27 -10.53 4.91 0.41
CA GLY A 27 -11.75 4.26 0.91
C GLY A 27 -12.58 5.17 1.81
N ILE A 28 -11.93 5.86 2.75
CA ILE A 28 -12.57 6.84 3.63
C ILE A 28 -13.12 8.03 2.82
N SER A 29 -12.38 8.51 1.83
CA SER A 29 -12.83 9.60 0.95
C SER A 29 -14.08 9.22 0.16
N ILE A 30 -14.16 7.98 -0.36
CA ILE A 30 -15.37 7.45 -1.01
C ILE A 30 -16.56 7.48 -0.03
N LEU A 31 -16.36 6.98 1.19
CA LEU A 31 -17.42 6.94 2.21
C LEU A 31 -17.94 8.35 2.56
N ARG A 32 -17.07 9.36 2.56
CA ARG A 32 -17.44 10.77 2.82
C ARG A 32 -18.09 11.44 1.60
N ALA A 33 -17.67 11.05 0.39
CA ALA A 33 -18.20 11.61 -0.85
C ALA A 33 -19.49 10.93 -1.32
N ALA A 34 -19.92 9.84 -0.66
CA ALA A 34 -21.10 9.07 -1.04
C ALA A 34 -22.36 9.97 -1.08
N PRO A 35 -22.97 10.19 -2.26
CA PRO A 35 -24.18 10.99 -2.34
C PRO A 35 -25.37 10.20 -1.77
N GLY A 36 -25.90 10.64 -0.61
CA GLY A 36 -27.05 10.03 0.06
C GLY A 36 -26.88 8.53 0.37
N GLU A 37 -27.98 7.81 0.57
CA GLU A 37 -28.03 6.35 0.81
C GLU A 37 -27.65 5.51 -0.44
N ASN A 38 -26.69 5.95 -1.26
CA ASN A 38 -26.21 5.17 -2.41
C ASN A 38 -25.41 3.96 -1.92
N ALA A 39 -26.11 2.83 -1.76
CA ALA A 39 -25.57 1.58 -1.25
C ALA A 39 -24.37 1.06 -2.06
N LEU A 40 -24.28 1.34 -3.37
CA LEU A 40 -23.14 0.93 -4.19
C LEU A 40 -21.88 1.72 -3.83
N PHE A 41 -22.01 3.03 -3.65
CA PHE A 41 -20.89 3.90 -3.29
C PHE A 41 -20.39 3.59 -1.87
N LEU A 42 -21.31 3.38 -0.93
CA LEU A 42 -21.01 2.95 0.44
C LEU A 42 -20.36 1.56 0.46
N GLY A 43 -20.92 0.60 -0.28
CA GLY A 43 -20.38 -0.75 -0.39
C GLY A 43 -18.96 -0.76 -0.95
N PHE A 44 -18.69 0.03 -2.00
CA PHE A 44 -17.36 0.15 -2.57
C PHE A 44 -16.37 0.82 -1.60
N GLY A 45 -16.77 1.90 -0.92
CA GLY A 45 -15.95 2.57 0.08
C GLY A 45 -15.56 1.65 1.25
N TRP A 46 -16.50 0.84 1.75
CA TRP A 46 -16.23 -0.16 2.77
C TRP A 46 -15.33 -1.28 2.27
N LEU A 47 -15.57 -1.78 1.05
CA LEU A 47 -14.73 -2.80 0.44
C LEU A 47 -13.26 -2.36 0.38
N VAL A 48 -13.02 -1.15 -0.12
CA VAL A 48 -11.66 -0.59 -0.23
C VAL A 48 -11.05 -0.36 1.16
N THR A 49 -11.83 0.18 2.11
CA THR A 49 -11.38 0.42 3.48
C THR A 49 -10.97 -0.88 4.18
N ILE A 50 -11.80 -1.92 4.11
CA ILE A 50 -11.51 -3.23 4.71
C ILE A 50 -10.28 -3.85 4.06
N TRP A 51 -10.21 -3.82 2.73
CA TRP A 51 -9.03 -4.31 1.99
C TRP A 51 -7.75 -3.60 2.42
N ALA A 52 -7.78 -2.28 2.54
CA ALA A 52 -6.65 -1.49 3.01
C ALA A 52 -6.21 -1.87 4.43
N CYS A 53 -7.17 -2.07 5.35
CA CYS A 53 -6.90 -2.50 6.72
C CYS A 53 -6.29 -3.90 6.78
N THR A 54 -6.80 -4.85 5.97
CA THR A 54 -6.22 -6.21 5.88
C THR A 54 -4.79 -6.17 5.37
N ASP A 55 -4.52 -5.42 4.30
CA ASP A 55 -3.18 -5.26 3.75
C ASP A 55 -2.25 -4.55 4.74
N LEU A 56 -2.75 -3.55 5.48
CA LEU A 56 -1.98 -2.86 6.52
C LEU A 56 -1.57 -3.82 7.64
N LEU A 57 -2.50 -4.63 8.13
CA LEU A 57 -2.22 -5.65 9.15
C LEU A 57 -1.17 -6.64 8.64
N MET A 58 -1.31 -7.14 7.42
CA MET A 58 -0.33 -8.05 6.80
C MET A 58 1.06 -7.42 6.74
N ASN A 59 1.19 -6.18 6.26
CA ASN A 59 2.49 -5.50 6.17
C ASN A 59 3.09 -5.23 7.56
N ILE A 60 2.29 -4.78 8.54
CA ILE A 60 2.76 -4.56 9.91
C ILE A 60 3.23 -5.88 10.54
N THR A 61 2.44 -6.95 10.44
CA THR A 61 2.81 -8.26 10.98
C THR A 61 4.07 -8.78 10.30
N LYS A 62 4.20 -8.65 8.98
CA LYS A 62 5.40 -9.09 8.25
C LYS A 62 6.65 -8.30 8.65
N SER A 63 6.52 -6.98 8.81
CA SER A 63 7.61 -6.13 9.32
C SER A 63 8.00 -6.51 10.75
N GLY A 64 7.03 -6.76 11.62
CA GLY A 64 7.26 -7.18 13.00
C GLY A 64 7.95 -8.52 13.07
N LEU A 65 7.47 -9.53 12.34
CA LEU A 65 8.08 -10.85 12.28
C LEU A 65 9.53 -10.78 11.76
N ASP A 66 9.81 -9.99 10.72
CA ASP A 66 11.19 -9.80 10.22
C ASP A 66 12.10 -9.13 11.26
N LEU A 67 11.55 -8.22 12.08
CA LEU A 67 12.28 -7.59 13.19
C LEU A 67 12.61 -8.59 14.30
N PHE A 68 11.71 -9.52 14.59
CA PHE A 68 11.92 -10.63 15.53
C PHE A 68 12.65 -11.84 14.91
N HIS A 69 13.12 -11.73 13.66
CA HIS A 69 13.77 -12.82 12.92
C HIS A 69 12.92 -14.08 12.75
N LEU A 70 11.59 -13.93 12.79
CA LEU A 70 10.62 -15.00 12.59
C LEU A 70 10.20 -15.09 11.11
N PRO A 71 10.02 -16.31 10.57
CA PRO A 71 9.58 -16.48 9.19
C PRO A 71 8.09 -16.11 9.04
N ALA A 72 7.79 -15.22 8.09
CA ALA A 72 6.42 -14.89 7.70
C ALA A 72 5.96 -15.77 6.53
N HIS A 73 5.02 -16.70 6.77
CA HIS A 73 4.50 -17.62 5.77
C HIS A 73 3.32 -17.06 4.96
N PHE A 74 3.26 -15.74 4.73
CA PHE A 74 2.21 -15.08 3.97
C PHE A 74 2.78 -13.92 3.13
N GLU A 75 2.03 -13.49 2.11
CA GLU A 75 2.44 -12.44 1.17
C GLU A 75 2.32 -11.03 1.76
N TYR A 76 2.75 -10.00 1.02
CA TYR A 76 2.68 -8.61 1.49
C TYR A 76 1.27 -8.01 1.45
N CYS A 77 0.39 -8.48 0.57
CA CYS A 77 -0.97 -7.98 0.43
C CYS A 77 -1.95 -9.11 0.12
N THR A 78 -3.23 -8.85 0.35
CA THR A 78 -4.34 -9.79 0.20
C THR A 78 -4.43 -10.31 -1.23
N ILE A 79 -4.27 -9.43 -2.23
CA ILE A 79 -4.28 -9.82 -3.64
C ILE A 79 -3.10 -10.75 -3.96
N ALA A 80 -1.88 -10.45 -3.49
CA ALA A 80 -0.74 -11.35 -3.65
C ALA A 80 -0.95 -12.69 -2.95
N GLN A 81 -1.61 -12.69 -1.78
CA GLN A 81 -1.96 -13.90 -1.05
C GLN A 81 -2.92 -14.79 -1.85
N VAL A 82 -3.89 -14.21 -2.57
CA VAL A 82 -4.71 -14.94 -3.56
C VAL A 82 -3.84 -15.46 -4.71
N GLY A 83 -2.94 -14.63 -5.22
CA GLY A 83 -1.97 -15.00 -6.26
C GLY A 83 -1.09 -16.20 -5.89
N ARG A 84 -0.79 -16.39 -4.60
CA ARG A 84 -0.06 -17.56 -4.10
C ARG A 84 -0.83 -18.87 -4.30
N ILE A 85 -2.15 -18.84 -4.17
CA ILE A 85 -3.02 -20.03 -4.38
C ILE A 85 -2.91 -20.52 -5.83
N VAL A 86 -2.77 -19.60 -6.78
CA VAL A 86 -2.55 -19.89 -8.22
C VAL A 86 -1.07 -19.94 -8.61
N SER A 87 -0.16 -20.05 -7.62
CA SER A 87 1.30 -20.11 -7.80
C SER A 87 1.93 -18.95 -8.58
N ARG A 88 1.29 -17.77 -8.60
CA ARG A 88 1.79 -16.55 -9.26
C ARG A 88 1.71 -15.29 -8.36
N PRO A 89 2.25 -15.31 -7.12
CA PRO A 89 2.11 -14.19 -6.19
C PRO A 89 2.70 -12.87 -6.71
N MET A 90 3.80 -12.92 -7.47
CA MET A 90 4.45 -11.71 -8.01
C MET A 90 3.60 -10.94 -9.02
N VAL A 91 2.82 -11.64 -9.85
CA VAL A 91 1.91 -10.99 -10.83
C VAL A 91 0.80 -10.26 -10.10
N PHE A 92 0.24 -10.90 -9.07
CA PHE A 92 -0.82 -10.34 -8.24
C PHE A 92 -0.32 -9.17 -7.37
N LEU A 93 0.93 -9.23 -6.90
CA LEU A 93 1.58 -8.11 -6.23
C LEU A 93 1.76 -6.90 -7.18
N ALA A 94 2.17 -7.15 -8.43
CA ALA A 94 2.28 -6.09 -9.43
C ALA A 94 0.90 -5.47 -9.77
N PHE A 95 -0.15 -6.30 -9.81
CA PHE A 95 -1.51 -5.82 -9.99
C PHE A 95 -2.01 -4.97 -8.81
N ASP A 96 -1.76 -5.41 -7.57
CA ASP A 96 -2.05 -4.64 -6.36
C ASP A 96 -1.34 -3.27 -6.34
N THR A 97 -0.08 -3.28 -6.78
CA THR A 97 0.74 -2.07 -6.94
C THR A 97 0.14 -1.14 -8.00
N LEU A 98 -0.28 -1.68 -9.15
CA LEU A 98 -0.96 -0.92 -10.21
C LEU A 98 -2.25 -0.27 -9.68
N LEU A 99 -3.09 -1.02 -8.98
CA LEU A 99 -4.31 -0.48 -8.37
C LEU A 99 -3.99 0.65 -7.38
N SER A 100 -2.94 0.50 -6.59
CA SER A 100 -2.50 1.53 -5.65
C SER A 100 -2.07 2.81 -6.37
N PHE A 101 -1.32 2.69 -7.47
CA PHE A 101 -0.97 3.86 -8.30
C PHE A 101 -2.19 4.52 -8.95
N LEU A 102 -3.16 3.73 -9.42
CA LEU A 102 -4.42 4.28 -9.95
C LEU A 102 -5.18 5.05 -8.87
N ILE A 103 -5.23 4.54 -7.63
CA ILE A 103 -5.82 5.25 -6.49
C ILE A 103 -5.10 6.58 -6.24
N ILE A 104 -3.76 6.58 -6.25
CA ILE A 104 -2.97 7.82 -6.10
C ILE A 104 -3.31 8.83 -7.20
N CYS A 105 -3.33 8.37 -8.46
CA CYS A 105 -3.67 9.22 -9.60
C CYS A 105 -5.09 9.77 -9.49
N LEU A 106 -6.07 8.96 -9.12
CA LEU A 106 -7.46 9.39 -8.95
C LEU A 106 -7.57 10.46 -7.86
N MET A 107 -6.96 10.23 -6.69
CA MET A 107 -6.96 11.18 -5.57
C MET A 107 -6.33 12.53 -5.94
N LEU A 108 -5.25 12.51 -6.74
CA LEU A 108 -4.58 13.72 -7.23
C LEU A 108 -5.43 14.46 -8.27
N TRP A 109 -5.93 13.76 -9.28
CA TRP A 109 -6.64 14.35 -10.42
C TRP A 109 -8.07 14.78 -10.08
N SER A 110 -8.76 14.08 -9.18
CA SER A 110 -10.12 14.44 -8.75
C SER A 110 -10.14 15.61 -7.75
N GLY A 111 -8.99 15.99 -7.21
CA GLY A 111 -8.87 16.97 -6.13
C GLY A 111 -9.32 16.45 -4.76
N TRP A 112 -9.61 15.14 -4.61
CA TRP A 112 -10.08 14.57 -3.35
C TRP A 112 -9.06 14.69 -2.22
N ILE A 113 -7.78 14.84 -2.52
CA ILE A 113 -6.74 15.14 -1.51
C ILE A 113 -7.09 16.42 -0.72
N ALA A 114 -7.73 17.41 -1.34
CA ALA A 114 -8.13 18.65 -0.66
C ALA A 114 -9.25 18.44 0.38
N THR A 115 -9.94 17.30 0.35
CA THR A 115 -11.01 16.94 1.30
C THR A 115 -10.50 16.19 2.52
N LEU A 116 -9.20 15.82 2.53
CA LEU A 116 -8.57 15.16 3.66
C LEU A 116 -8.44 16.12 4.85
N SER A 117 -8.66 15.58 6.05
CA SER A 117 -8.39 16.30 7.29
C SER A 117 -6.88 16.58 7.44
N PRO A 118 -6.49 17.50 8.34
CA PRO A 118 -5.08 17.82 8.56
C PRO A 118 -4.21 16.61 8.93
N VAL A 119 -4.74 15.64 9.66
CA VAL A 119 -4.00 14.42 10.02
C VAL A 119 -3.83 13.51 8.80
N GLU A 120 -4.89 13.36 8.01
CA GLU A 120 -4.89 12.50 6.82
C GLU A 120 -3.98 13.02 5.73
N ILE A 121 -3.91 14.35 5.54
CA ILE A 121 -3.03 14.94 4.54
C ILE A 121 -1.55 14.83 4.96
N ILE A 122 -1.25 14.94 6.26
CA ILE A 122 0.10 14.66 6.78
C ILE A 122 0.47 13.19 6.53
N LEU A 123 -0.44 12.25 6.82
CA LEU A 123 -0.22 10.84 6.53
C LEU A 123 0.00 10.60 5.03
N TRP A 124 -0.78 11.25 4.16
CA TRP A 124 -0.62 11.19 2.71
C TRP A 124 0.78 11.64 2.28
N TYR A 125 1.25 12.80 2.77
CA TYR A 125 2.56 13.34 2.41
C TYR A 125 3.72 12.47 2.93
N ILE A 126 3.62 11.95 4.15
CA ILE A 126 4.60 11.02 4.70
C ILE A 126 4.63 9.74 3.87
N ALA A 127 3.46 9.15 3.58
CA ALA A 127 3.34 7.95 2.76
C ALA A 127 3.94 8.17 1.36
N THR A 128 3.63 9.30 0.72
CA THR A 128 4.18 9.68 -0.59
C THR A 128 5.70 9.79 -0.56
N THR A 129 6.24 10.49 0.43
CA THR A 129 7.68 10.68 0.58
C THR A 129 8.37 9.33 0.78
N LEU A 130 7.89 8.51 1.73
CA LEU A 130 8.47 7.20 2.01
C LEU A 130 8.42 6.29 0.78
N ASN A 131 7.26 6.21 0.11
CA ASN A 131 7.05 5.32 -1.03
C ASN A 131 7.94 5.70 -2.21
N LEU A 132 7.90 6.96 -2.66
CA LEU A 132 8.63 7.39 -3.85
C LEU A 132 10.14 7.37 -3.66
N VAL A 133 10.62 7.85 -2.50
CA VAL A 133 12.05 7.84 -2.20
C VAL A 133 12.55 6.41 -2.07
N SER A 134 11.80 5.53 -1.40
CA SER A 134 12.23 4.14 -1.21
C SER A 134 12.21 3.33 -2.50
N LEU A 135 11.20 3.50 -3.36
CA LEU A 135 11.19 2.87 -4.69
C LEU A 135 12.40 3.34 -5.52
N SER A 136 12.70 4.63 -5.51
CA SER A 136 13.85 5.20 -6.22
C SER A 136 15.18 4.66 -5.67
N LEU A 137 15.34 4.60 -4.35
CA LEU A 137 16.53 4.04 -3.70
C LEU A 137 16.71 2.55 -4.01
N VAL A 138 15.63 1.76 -3.94
CA VAL A 138 15.67 0.33 -4.28
C VAL A 138 16.03 0.12 -5.75
N SER A 139 15.47 0.94 -6.65
CA SER A 139 15.80 0.90 -8.07
C SER A 139 17.26 1.24 -8.32
N LEU A 140 17.75 2.36 -7.78
CA LEU A 140 19.15 2.78 -7.90
C LEU A 140 20.11 1.71 -7.34
N TYR A 141 19.80 1.18 -6.15
CA TYR A 141 20.58 0.13 -5.51
C TYR A 141 20.67 -1.14 -6.37
N ASN A 142 19.56 -1.55 -6.97
CA ASN A 142 19.54 -2.72 -7.85
C ASN A 142 20.35 -2.50 -9.13
N GLU A 143 20.33 -1.30 -9.70
CA GLU A 143 21.10 -0.98 -10.90
C GLU A 143 22.62 -0.94 -10.62
N MET A 144 23.02 -0.31 -9.52
CA MET A 144 24.42 -0.30 -9.06
C MET A 144 24.99 -1.69 -8.79
N ARG A 145 24.13 -2.69 -8.52
CA ARG A 145 24.57 -4.07 -8.27
C ARG A 145 24.68 -4.92 -9.54
N LYS A 146 24.08 -4.47 -10.64
CA LYS A 146 24.14 -5.15 -11.94
C LYS A 146 25.31 -4.64 -12.78
N ALA A 147 25.71 -3.38 -12.60
CA ALA A 147 26.92 -2.79 -13.14
C ALA A 147 28.17 -3.39 -12.49
#